data_AF-A0A258DWX6-F1
#
_entry.id   AF-A0A258DWX6-F1
#
_cell.length_a   1.000
_cell.length_b   1.000
_cell.length_c   1.000
_cell.angle_alpha   90.00
_cell.angle_beta   90.00
_cell.angle_gamma   90.00
#
_symmetry.space_group_name_H-M   'P 1'
#
loop_
_entity.id
_entity.type
_entity.pdbx_description
1 polymer ?
#
loop_
_entity_poly.entity_id
_entity_poly.type
_entity_poly.pdbx_seq_one_letter_code
_entity_poly.pdbx_strand_id
1 'polypeptide(L)'
;LTQLRQVADPLGVGFLGIGMSPQWTRAETPAMPKGRYKIMAGYMPKVGSLGLDMMFRTCTVQVNLDFSSEADMVRKLRASLALQPIATALFANSPFTEGKPNGFLSFRSEIWRDTDAARSGMLPFAFEDGMGFERYVDYALDVPMYFVKRGDTYIDVSGSSFRDLLAGRHPALPGESAGLSDWINHLSTIFPEVRLKRFLEMRGADAGPWAELCALPAFWAGLLYDAQSLDAALDLVKDWTAEERQTVRDEVPRLALTARIAGRTVREIAGDVLALARQGLARRRRLDSQGRDETRFLAPLEEILASGRTPAEDKYAGPWGQSVAPIFHERAY
;
A
#
# COMPACT_ATOMS: atom_id res chain seq x y z
N LEU A 1 9.23 13.61 -12.67
CA LEU A 1 8.22 13.90 -13.72
C LEU A 1 8.80 14.64 -14.92
N THR A 2 9.59 15.71 -14.74
CA THR A 2 10.15 16.48 -15.86
C THR A 2 10.89 15.66 -16.92
N GLN A 3 11.82 14.78 -16.51
CA GLN A 3 12.55 13.92 -17.45
C GLN A 3 11.64 12.93 -18.18
N LEU A 4 10.59 12.44 -17.51
CA LEU A 4 9.63 11.50 -18.09
C LEU A 4 8.85 12.18 -19.22
N ARG A 5 8.30 13.38 -18.96
CA ARG A 5 7.61 14.21 -19.97
C ARG A 5 8.48 14.55 -21.17
N GLN A 6 9.72 14.98 -20.91
CA GLN A 6 10.68 15.35 -21.96
C GLN A 6 10.89 14.23 -22.99
N VAL A 7 10.82 12.96 -22.56
CA VAL A 7 10.95 11.79 -23.45
C VAL A 7 9.61 11.32 -24.00
N ALA A 8 8.54 11.36 -23.20
CA ALA A 8 7.25 10.77 -23.54
C ALA A 8 6.35 11.68 -24.40
N ASP A 9 6.38 13.00 -24.20
CA ASP A 9 5.53 13.94 -24.92
C ASP A 9 5.76 13.88 -26.44
N PRO A 10 7.02 13.83 -26.96
CA PRO A 10 7.26 13.67 -28.40
C PRO A 10 6.78 12.34 -28.97
N LEU A 11 6.59 11.32 -28.13
CA LEU A 11 6.09 10.00 -28.50
C LEU A 11 4.56 9.90 -28.40
N GLY A 12 3.88 10.96 -27.94
CA GLY A 12 2.44 10.96 -27.71
C GLY A 12 2.01 10.06 -26.54
N VAL A 13 2.88 9.85 -25.55
CA VAL A 13 2.61 8.99 -24.38
C VAL A 13 2.41 9.83 -23.13
N GLY A 14 1.31 9.60 -22.41
CA GLY A 14 1.03 10.22 -21.10
C GLY A 14 1.04 9.20 -19.96
N PHE A 15 1.17 9.68 -18.71
CA PHE A 15 1.14 8.83 -17.52
C PHE A 15 -0.04 9.21 -16.63
N LEU A 16 -0.83 8.21 -16.22
CA LEU A 16 -2.00 8.41 -15.37
C LEU A 16 -1.70 7.98 -13.93
N GLY A 17 -1.88 8.90 -12.98
CA GLY A 17 -1.86 8.59 -11.55
C GLY A 17 -3.23 8.15 -11.05
N ILE A 18 -3.45 6.85 -10.95
CA ILE A 18 -4.71 6.24 -10.47
C ILE A 18 -4.43 4.90 -9.78
N GLY A 19 -5.28 4.48 -8.84
CA GLY A 19 -5.11 3.21 -8.12
C GLY A 19 -5.29 1.96 -8.98
N MET A 20 -6.13 2.03 -10.00
CA MET A 20 -6.36 0.94 -10.94
C MET A 20 -6.63 1.45 -12.35
N SER A 21 -6.16 0.71 -13.36
CA SER A 21 -6.46 0.94 -14.78
C SER A 21 -7.97 1.06 -15.01
N PRO A 22 -8.47 2.24 -15.45
CA PRO A 22 -9.91 2.50 -15.48
C PRO A 22 -10.59 1.96 -16.74
N GLN A 23 -9.83 1.68 -17.81
CA GLN A 23 -10.38 1.47 -19.15
C GLN A 23 -10.10 0.06 -19.71
N TRP A 24 -8.87 -0.43 -19.60
CA TRP A 24 -8.46 -1.65 -20.30
C TRP A 24 -8.77 -2.91 -19.50
N THR A 25 -9.15 -3.96 -20.22
CA THR A 25 -9.28 -5.30 -19.66
C THR A 25 -7.90 -5.83 -19.25
N ARG A 26 -7.90 -6.87 -18.40
CA ARG A 26 -6.67 -7.57 -18.04
C ARG A 26 -5.94 -8.15 -19.26
N ALA A 27 -6.68 -8.63 -20.27
CA ALA A 27 -6.11 -9.24 -21.48
C ALA A 27 -5.42 -8.20 -22.40
N GLU A 28 -5.88 -6.95 -22.38
CA GLU A 28 -5.28 -5.86 -23.14
C GLU A 28 -4.02 -5.28 -22.46
N THR A 29 -3.76 -5.64 -21.20
CA THR A 29 -2.62 -5.10 -20.44
C THR A 29 -1.33 -5.86 -20.80
N PRO A 30 -0.28 -5.17 -21.32
CA PRO A 30 0.96 -5.84 -21.71
C PRO A 30 1.70 -6.47 -20.53
N ALA A 31 2.16 -7.70 -20.71
CA ALA A 31 3.01 -8.37 -19.73
C ALA A 31 4.48 -7.98 -19.91
N MET A 32 5.12 -7.50 -18.84
CA MET A 32 6.56 -7.23 -18.85
C MET A 32 7.35 -8.56 -18.91
N PRO A 33 8.38 -8.68 -19.78
CA PRO A 33 9.10 -9.94 -19.99
C PRO A 33 10.10 -10.24 -18.86
N LYS A 34 9.61 -10.44 -17.64
CA LYS A 34 10.41 -10.75 -16.44
C LYS A 34 10.05 -12.13 -15.89
N GLY A 35 11.05 -13.01 -15.76
CA GLY A 35 10.88 -14.41 -15.32
C GLY A 35 10.07 -14.57 -14.02
N ARG A 36 10.36 -13.77 -13.00
CA ARG A 36 9.59 -13.76 -11.73
C ARG A 36 8.09 -13.51 -11.92
N TYR A 37 7.68 -12.70 -12.90
CA TYR A 37 6.26 -12.40 -13.13
C TYR A 37 5.54 -13.56 -13.79
N LYS A 38 6.23 -14.39 -14.59
CA LYS A 38 5.67 -15.63 -15.13
C LYS A 38 5.26 -16.60 -14.01
N ILE A 39 6.13 -16.77 -13.02
CA ILE A 39 5.88 -17.63 -11.85
C ILE A 39 4.69 -17.09 -11.05
N MET A 40 4.72 -15.81 -10.69
CA MET A 40 3.64 -15.17 -9.94
C MET A 40 2.29 -15.27 -10.69
N ALA A 41 2.26 -14.97 -11.99
CA ALA A 41 1.04 -15.04 -12.79
C ALA A 41 0.47 -16.46 -12.89
N GLY A 42 1.32 -17.50 -12.89
CA GLY A 42 0.89 -18.89 -12.83
C GLY A 42 0.38 -19.33 -11.44
N TYR A 43 0.82 -18.65 -10.38
CA TYR A 43 0.44 -18.97 -9.00
C TYR A 43 -0.81 -18.22 -8.52
N MET A 44 -0.98 -16.95 -8.87
CA MET A 44 -2.09 -16.12 -8.37
C MET A 44 -3.48 -16.78 -8.48
N PRO A 45 -3.87 -17.43 -9.60
CA PRO A 45 -5.17 -18.07 -9.72
C PRO A 45 -5.41 -19.24 -8.76
N LYS A 46 -4.36 -19.75 -8.10
CA LYS A 46 -4.44 -20.85 -7.12
C LYS A 46 -4.78 -20.36 -5.71
N VAL A 47 -4.64 -19.07 -5.44
CA VAL A 47 -4.70 -18.49 -4.08
C VAL A 47 -5.68 -17.33 -3.93
N GLY A 48 -6.23 -16.80 -5.03
CA GLY A 48 -7.23 -15.74 -5.04
C GLY A 48 -7.74 -15.45 -6.45
N SER A 49 -8.86 -14.75 -6.58
CA SER A 49 -9.42 -14.41 -7.90
C SER A 49 -8.90 -13.09 -8.47
N LEU A 50 -8.41 -12.19 -7.60
CA LEU A 50 -7.98 -10.83 -7.96
C LEU A 50 -6.47 -10.66 -8.02
N GLY A 51 -5.67 -11.67 -7.68
CA GLY A 51 -4.21 -11.57 -7.66
C GLY A 51 -3.58 -11.21 -9.02
N LEU A 52 -4.20 -11.58 -10.14
CA LEU A 52 -3.75 -11.12 -11.45
C LEU A 52 -4.06 -9.64 -11.70
N ASP A 53 -5.19 -9.14 -11.19
CA ASP A 53 -5.53 -7.72 -11.31
C ASP A 53 -4.61 -6.85 -10.47
N MET A 54 -4.21 -7.34 -9.29
CA MET A 54 -3.13 -6.73 -8.51
C MET A 54 -1.86 -6.56 -9.37
N MET A 55 -1.43 -7.62 -10.05
CA MET A 55 -0.20 -7.61 -10.83
C MET A 55 -0.23 -6.70 -12.04
N PHE A 56 -1.35 -6.65 -12.77
CA PHE A 56 -1.42 -6.00 -14.08
C PHE A 56 -2.10 -4.64 -14.05
N ARG A 57 -3.10 -4.45 -13.19
CA ARG A 57 -4.01 -3.30 -13.28
C ARG A 57 -3.88 -2.30 -12.14
N THR A 58 -3.09 -2.55 -11.09
CA THR A 58 -3.01 -1.64 -9.94
C THR A 58 -1.73 -0.79 -9.90
N CYS A 59 -1.86 0.43 -9.37
CA CYS A 59 -0.77 1.36 -9.12
C CYS A 59 -0.89 1.95 -7.71
N THR A 60 0.24 2.18 -7.06
CA THR A 60 0.32 2.61 -5.66
C THR A 60 1.38 3.69 -5.51
N VAL A 61 1.20 4.56 -4.52
CA VAL A 61 2.32 5.29 -3.92
C VAL A 61 2.59 4.69 -2.54
N GLN A 62 3.87 4.53 -2.21
CA GLN A 62 4.33 3.93 -0.96
C GLN A 62 5.44 4.78 -0.36
N VAL A 63 5.59 4.72 0.96
CA VAL A 63 6.70 5.35 1.67
C VAL A 63 7.41 4.30 2.52
N ASN A 64 8.74 4.36 2.51
CA ASN A 64 9.63 3.54 3.33
C ASN A 64 10.17 4.40 4.47
N LEU A 65 10.00 3.95 5.70
CA LEU A 65 10.39 4.67 6.91
C LEU A 65 11.19 3.76 7.84
N ASP A 66 12.23 4.33 8.43
CA ASP A 66 13.18 3.67 9.31
C ASP A 66 12.67 3.60 10.76
N PHE A 67 13.28 2.70 11.52
CA PHE A 67 13.12 2.58 12.96
C PHE A 67 14.50 2.57 13.63
N SER A 68 14.56 3.06 14.87
CA SER A 68 15.82 3.19 15.62
C SER A 68 16.14 1.98 16.50
N SER A 69 15.14 1.15 16.80
CA SER A 69 15.24 -0.02 17.67
C SER A 69 14.08 -0.98 17.40
N GLU A 70 14.12 -2.18 17.97
CA GLU A 70 12.98 -3.11 17.93
C GLU A 70 11.73 -2.52 18.59
N ALA A 71 11.87 -1.85 19.74
CA ALA A 71 10.75 -1.20 20.41
C ALA A 71 10.11 -0.09 19.56
N ASP A 72 10.94 0.73 18.89
CA ASP A 72 10.45 1.75 17.94
C ASP A 72 9.79 1.11 16.72
N MET A 73 10.33 0.00 16.20
CA MET A 73 9.74 -0.77 15.11
C MET A 73 8.34 -1.27 15.48
N VAL A 74 8.16 -1.90 16.64
CA VAL A 74 6.86 -2.42 17.08
C VAL A 74 5.83 -1.30 17.22
N ARG A 75 6.23 -0.17 17.82
CA ARG A 75 5.37 1.01 17.98
C ARG A 75 4.92 1.56 16.63
N LYS A 76 5.85 1.79 15.70
CA LYS A 76 5.53 2.28 14.36
C LYS A 76 4.70 1.28 13.57
N LEU A 77 5.01 -0.02 13.64
CA LEU A 77 4.24 -1.06 12.97
C LEU A 77 2.78 -1.08 13.44
N ARG A 78 2.53 -1.02 14.75
CA ARG A 78 1.17 -1.01 15.33
C ARG A 78 0.40 0.23 14.92
N ALA A 79 1.00 1.41 15.07
CA ALA A 79 0.37 2.68 14.64
C ALA A 79 0.04 2.66 13.15
N SER A 80 0.99 2.23 12.32
CA SER A 80 0.82 2.13 10.88
C SER A 80 -0.24 1.13 10.47
N LEU A 81 -0.26 -0.09 11.02
CA LEU A 81 -1.26 -1.10 10.69
C LEU A 81 -2.66 -0.62 11.06
N ALA A 82 -2.84 -0.06 12.26
CA ALA A 82 -4.13 0.45 12.69
C ALA A 82 -4.61 1.61 11.81
N LEU A 83 -3.73 2.54 11.44
CA LEU A 83 -4.08 3.73 10.66
C LEU A 83 -4.02 3.50 9.13
N GLN A 84 -3.60 2.33 8.66
CA GLN A 84 -3.49 2.06 7.22
C GLN A 84 -4.83 2.23 6.48
N PRO A 85 -5.98 1.77 7.00
CA PRO A 85 -7.28 2.00 6.37
C PRO A 85 -7.66 3.48 6.30
N ILE A 86 -7.20 4.30 7.26
CA ILE A 86 -7.41 5.76 7.24
C ILE A 86 -6.63 6.39 6.07
N ALA A 87 -5.38 5.97 5.86
CA ALA A 87 -4.62 6.36 4.68
C ALA A 87 -5.27 5.85 3.38
N THR A 88 -5.74 4.60 3.33
CA THR A 88 -6.45 4.09 2.15
C THR A 88 -7.69 4.94 1.82
N ALA A 89 -8.47 5.37 2.81
CA ALA A 89 -9.62 6.23 2.59
C ALA A 89 -9.24 7.62 2.06
N LEU A 90 -8.23 8.25 2.64
CA LEU A 90 -7.71 9.55 2.18
C LEU A 90 -7.17 9.50 0.74
N PHE A 91 -6.60 8.37 0.34
CA PHE A 91 -5.99 8.18 -0.98
C PHE A 91 -6.86 7.36 -1.94
N ALA A 92 -8.14 7.11 -1.64
CA ALA A 92 -8.99 6.25 -2.48
C ALA A 92 -9.18 6.85 -3.87
N ASN A 93 -8.69 6.16 -4.91
CA ASN A 93 -8.61 6.71 -6.26
C ASN A 93 -8.69 5.62 -7.34
N SER A 94 -9.66 4.69 -7.25
CA SER A 94 -9.83 3.67 -8.30
C SER A 94 -11.29 3.20 -8.47
N PRO A 95 -12.21 4.09 -8.88
CA PRO A 95 -13.65 3.80 -8.94
C PRO A 95 -14.12 3.12 -10.23
N PHE A 96 -13.23 2.91 -11.20
CA PHE A 96 -13.58 2.39 -12.51
C PHE A 96 -12.91 1.05 -12.83
N THR A 97 -13.60 0.25 -13.63
CA THR A 97 -13.05 -0.93 -14.26
C THR A 97 -13.69 -1.07 -15.64
N GLU A 98 -12.85 -1.26 -16.66
CA GLU A 98 -13.31 -1.51 -18.04
C GLU A 98 -14.31 -0.45 -18.54
N GLY A 99 -14.04 0.81 -18.20
CA GLY A 99 -14.82 1.98 -18.63
C GLY A 99 -16.07 2.28 -17.81
N LYS A 100 -16.34 1.53 -16.73
CA LYS A 100 -17.56 1.67 -15.92
C LYS A 100 -17.27 1.78 -14.42
N PRO A 101 -18.15 2.43 -13.65
CA PRO A 101 -18.08 2.39 -12.18
C PRO A 101 -18.13 0.96 -11.67
N ASN A 102 -17.22 0.61 -10.76
CA ASN A 102 -17.09 -0.74 -10.21
C ASN A 102 -17.75 -0.92 -8.83
N GLY A 103 -18.32 0.15 -8.25
CA GLY A 103 -18.98 0.12 -6.94
C GLY A 103 -18.04 0.32 -5.75
N PHE A 104 -16.78 0.71 -5.99
CA PHE A 104 -15.79 0.99 -4.96
C PHE A 104 -15.21 2.40 -5.13
N LEU A 105 -14.63 2.94 -4.07
CA LEU A 105 -13.80 4.14 -4.10
C LEU A 105 -12.31 3.76 -4.25
N SER A 106 -11.89 2.66 -3.63
CA SER A 106 -10.59 2.03 -3.85
C SER A 106 -10.76 0.54 -4.16
N PHE A 107 -11.12 0.24 -5.41
CA PHE A 107 -11.09 -1.15 -5.89
C PHE A 107 -9.69 -1.77 -5.85
N ARG A 108 -8.62 -0.98 -5.91
CA ARG A 108 -7.26 -1.46 -5.64
C ARG A 108 -7.14 -2.08 -4.24
N SER A 109 -7.68 -1.43 -3.21
CA SER A 109 -7.65 -1.98 -1.85
C SER A 109 -8.50 -3.24 -1.70
N GLU A 110 -9.62 -3.32 -2.42
CA GLU A 110 -10.45 -4.54 -2.51
C GLU A 110 -9.67 -5.70 -3.15
N ILE A 111 -8.96 -5.44 -4.25
CA ILE A 111 -8.12 -6.44 -4.94
C ILE A 111 -7.14 -7.13 -3.98
N TRP A 112 -6.55 -6.39 -3.03
CA TRP A 112 -5.61 -6.94 -2.05
C TRP A 112 -6.24 -7.89 -1.04
N ARG A 113 -7.57 -7.87 -0.84
CA ARG A 113 -8.30 -8.82 0.04
C ARG A 113 -8.38 -10.21 -0.56
N ASP A 114 -8.45 -10.30 -1.89
CA ASP A 114 -8.57 -11.56 -2.64
C ASP A 114 -7.38 -11.80 -3.58
N THR A 115 -6.19 -11.37 -3.15
CA THR A 115 -4.93 -11.63 -3.86
C THR A 115 -4.29 -12.93 -3.40
N ASP A 116 -3.95 -13.04 -2.10
CA ASP A 116 -3.37 -14.23 -1.47
C ASP A 116 -3.37 -14.03 0.06
N ALA A 117 -4.22 -14.78 0.76
CA ALA A 117 -4.41 -14.65 2.22
C ALA A 117 -3.15 -15.00 3.05
N ALA A 118 -2.20 -15.77 2.50
CA ALA A 118 -0.99 -16.13 3.23
C ALA A 118 -0.01 -14.95 3.36
N ARG A 119 -0.12 -13.94 2.49
CA ARG A 119 0.87 -12.86 2.37
C ARG A 119 0.27 -11.46 2.40
N SER A 120 -1.03 -11.29 2.57
CA SER A 120 -1.69 -9.98 2.66
C SER A 120 -2.40 -9.76 4.00
N GLY A 121 -2.96 -8.57 4.20
CA GLY A 121 -3.83 -8.27 5.34
C GLY A 121 -3.18 -7.47 6.47
N MET A 122 -3.90 -7.44 7.60
CA MET A 122 -3.69 -6.52 8.73
C MET A 122 -2.73 -7.02 9.82
N LEU A 123 -2.15 -8.21 9.64
CA LEU A 123 -1.19 -8.83 10.57
C LEU A 123 -1.63 -8.72 12.05
N PRO A 124 -2.76 -9.34 12.46
CA PRO A 124 -3.30 -9.16 13.81
C PRO A 124 -2.31 -9.49 14.93
N PHE A 125 -1.39 -10.44 14.69
CA PHE A 125 -0.33 -10.82 15.62
C PHE A 125 0.63 -9.67 15.98
N ALA A 126 0.70 -8.60 15.18
CA ALA A 126 1.51 -7.43 15.49
C ALA A 126 1.03 -6.71 16.77
N PHE A 127 -0.20 -6.96 17.22
CA PHE A 127 -0.81 -6.37 18.40
C PHE A 127 -0.78 -7.30 19.62
N GLU A 128 -0.31 -8.55 19.46
CA GLU A 128 -0.12 -9.49 20.56
C GLU A 128 1.12 -9.14 21.40
N ASP A 129 1.14 -9.60 22.65
CA ASP A 129 2.33 -9.54 23.50
C ASP A 129 3.47 -10.37 22.89
N GLY A 130 4.71 -9.91 23.07
CA GLY A 130 5.89 -10.56 22.49
C GLY A 130 6.12 -10.26 21.01
N MET A 131 5.35 -9.34 20.41
CA MET A 131 5.67 -8.85 19.06
C MET A 131 7.08 -8.25 19.01
N GLY A 132 7.87 -8.68 18.02
CA GLY A 132 9.25 -8.27 17.77
C GLY A 132 9.73 -8.77 16.40
N PHE A 133 11.04 -8.68 16.15
CA PHE A 133 11.64 -9.19 14.91
C PHE A 133 11.46 -10.71 14.77
N GLU A 134 11.67 -11.46 15.85
CA GLU A 134 11.55 -12.92 15.85
C GLU A 134 10.14 -13.38 15.44
N ARG A 135 9.11 -12.77 16.05
CA ARG A 135 7.70 -13.06 15.70
C ARG A 135 7.38 -12.79 14.23
N TYR A 136 7.95 -11.73 13.65
CA TYR A 136 7.79 -11.42 12.22
C TYR A 136 8.58 -12.40 11.34
N VAL A 137 9.77 -12.82 11.76
CA VAL A 137 10.56 -13.85 11.08
C VAL A 137 9.77 -15.15 11.03
N ASP A 138 9.15 -15.58 12.12
CA ASP A 138 8.31 -16.78 12.13
C ASP A 138 7.16 -16.70 11.14
N TYR A 139 6.43 -15.58 11.15
CA TYR A 139 5.40 -15.32 10.14
C TYR A 139 5.95 -15.44 8.73
N ALA A 140 7.07 -14.76 8.43
CA ALA A 140 7.66 -14.75 7.11
C ALA A 140 8.18 -16.13 6.67
N LEU A 141 8.70 -16.94 7.59
CA LEU A 141 9.14 -18.31 7.32
C LEU A 141 7.98 -19.23 6.93
N ASP A 142 6.77 -18.95 7.42
CA ASP A 142 5.55 -19.71 7.14
C ASP A 142 4.82 -19.22 5.88
N VAL A 143 5.14 -18.03 5.36
CA VAL A 143 4.61 -17.58 4.06
C VAL A 143 5.19 -18.45 2.94
N PRO A 144 4.36 -19.02 2.05
CA PRO A 144 4.85 -19.83 0.95
C PRO A 144 5.73 -19.03 -0.01
N MET A 145 6.80 -19.66 -0.49
CA MET A 145 7.72 -19.05 -1.45
C MET A 145 7.07 -18.85 -2.82
N TYR A 146 7.68 -17.98 -3.64
CA TYR A 146 7.41 -17.93 -5.09
C TYR A 146 8.54 -18.53 -5.90
N PHE A 147 9.77 -18.09 -5.63
CA PHE A 147 10.92 -18.45 -6.45
C PHE A 147 12.20 -18.45 -5.63
N VAL A 148 13.19 -19.16 -6.16
CA VAL A 148 14.60 -19.01 -5.78
C VAL A 148 15.36 -18.44 -6.96
N LYS A 149 16.25 -17.47 -6.72
CA LYS A 149 17.05 -16.85 -7.78
C LYS A 149 18.47 -17.39 -7.75
N ARG A 150 18.95 -17.90 -8.89
CA ARG A 150 20.32 -18.35 -9.11
C ARG A 150 20.81 -17.74 -10.43
N GLY A 151 21.80 -16.85 -10.38
CA GLY A 151 22.20 -16.05 -11.53
C GLY A 151 21.00 -15.28 -12.11
N ASP A 152 20.73 -15.47 -13.40
CA ASP A 152 19.59 -14.88 -14.10
C ASP A 152 18.33 -15.74 -14.08
N THR A 153 18.41 -16.95 -13.52
CA THR A 153 17.31 -17.91 -13.48
C THR A 153 16.45 -17.71 -12.24
N TYR A 154 15.13 -17.66 -12.46
CA TYR A 154 14.13 -17.79 -11.42
C TYR A 154 13.59 -19.21 -11.43
N ILE A 155 13.90 -19.97 -10.38
CA ILE A 155 13.45 -21.34 -10.17
C ILE A 155 12.09 -21.26 -9.49
N ASP A 156 11.06 -21.82 -10.13
CA ASP A 156 9.70 -21.86 -9.58
C ASP A 156 9.65 -22.83 -8.40
N VAL A 157 9.39 -22.27 -7.22
CA VAL A 157 9.12 -23.02 -5.98
C VAL A 157 7.80 -22.55 -5.38
N SER A 158 6.88 -22.10 -6.23
CA SER A 158 5.67 -21.44 -5.77
C SER A 158 4.79 -22.35 -4.92
N GLY A 159 4.45 -21.89 -3.72
CA GLY A 159 3.68 -22.67 -2.75
C GLY A 159 4.52 -23.56 -1.82
N SER A 160 5.85 -23.54 -1.95
CA SER A 160 6.73 -24.33 -1.08
C SER A 160 7.15 -23.60 0.20
N SER A 161 7.79 -24.34 1.12
CA SER A 161 8.22 -23.86 2.44
C SER A 161 9.62 -23.22 2.40
N PHE A 162 9.74 -21.99 2.92
CA PHE A 162 11.05 -21.38 3.14
C PHE A 162 11.82 -22.11 4.25
N ARG A 163 11.13 -22.68 5.26
CA ARG A 163 11.77 -23.47 6.32
C ARG A 163 12.48 -24.71 5.76
N ASP A 164 11.92 -25.34 4.73
CA ASP A 164 12.58 -26.49 4.09
C ASP A 164 13.82 -26.09 3.30
N LEU A 165 13.81 -24.92 2.65
CA LEU A 165 15.00 -24.36 2.01
C LEU A 165 16.06 -23.99 3.05
N LEU A 166 15.66 -23.38 4.17
CA LEU A 166 16.57 -23.04 5.26
C LEU A 166 17.21 -24.29 5.88
N ALA A 167 16.49 -25.41 5.91
CA ALA A 167 16.97 -26.67 6.46
C ALA A 167 17.75 -27.55 5.45
N GLY A 168 17.95 -27.10 4.22
CA GLY A 168 18.62 -27.90 3.18
C GLY A 168 17.81 -29.07 2.62
N ARG A 169 16.50 -29.11 2.87
CA ARG A 169 15.60 -30.22 2.53
C ARG A 169 14.60 -29.89 1.42
N HIS A 170 14.73 -28.74 0.77
CA HIS A 170 13.79 -28.33 -0.26
C HIS A 170 13.90 -29.23 -1.51
N PRO A 171 12.80 -29.86 -1.99
CA PRO A 171 12.87 -30.88 -3.05
C PRO A 171 13.37 -30.34 -4.39
N ALA A 172 13.10 -29.06 -4.70
CA ALA A 172 13.61 -28.42 -5.93
C ALA A 172 15.10 -28.07 -5.88
N LEU A 173 15.71 -28.08 -4.69
CA LEU A 173 17.09 -27.64 -4.43
C LEU A 173 17.73 -28.54 -3.35
N PRO A 174 17.88 -29.84 -3.62
CA PRO A 174 18.30 -30.81 -2.61
C PRO A 174 19.71 -30.51 -2.09
N GLY A 175 19.84 -30.36 -0.77
CA GLY A 175 21.12 -30.07 -0.11
C GLY A 175 21.54 -28.60 -0.11
N GLU A 176 20.81 -27.71 -0.80
CA GLU A 176 21.06 -26.26 -0.72
C GLU A 176 20.34 -25.63 0.48
N SER A 177 21.07 -24.87 1.29
CA SER A 177 20.50 -24.04 2.36
C SER A 177 20.23 -22.61 1.87
N ALA A 178 19.17 -21.98 2.36
CA ALA A 178 18.83 -20.59 2.04
C ALA A 178 19.98 -19.62 2.37
N GLY A 179 20.32 -18.74 1.42
CA GLY A 179 21.25 -17.63 1.64
C GLY A 179 20.54 -16.31 2.01
N LEU A 180 21.32 -15.27 2.34
CA LEU A 180 20.77 -13.95 2.64
C LEU A 180 20.00 -13.34 1.45
N SER A 181 20.46 -13.58 0.22
CA SER A 181 19.76 -13.15 -0.99
C SER A 181 18.40 -13.83 -1.15
N ASP A 182 18.29 -15.11 -0.78
CA ASP A 182 17.02 -15.85 -0.80
C ASP A 182 16.04 -15.26 0.22
N TRP A 183 16.52 -14.94 1.42
CA TRP A 183 15.73 -14.28 2.45
C TRP A 183 15.23 -12.89 2.01
N ILE A 184 16.09 -12.06 1.44
CA ILE A 184 15.71 -10.72 0.94
C ILE A 184 14.67 -10.84 -0.18
N ASN A 185 14.87 -11.79 -1.10
CA ASN A 185 13.90 -12.05 -2.16
C ASN A 185 12.57 -12.52 -1.59
N HIS A 186 12.57 -13.44 -0.63
CA HIS A 186 11.36 -13.97 0.02
C HIS A 186 10.55 -12.87 0.71
N LEU A 187 11.19 -12.06 1.56
CA LEU A 187 10.56 -10.90 2.21
C LEU A 187 9.94 -9.92 1.22
N SER A 188 10.54 -9.78 0.02
CA SER A 188 10.01 -8.90 -1.03
C SER A 188 8.70 -9.42 -1.66
N THR A 189 8.35 -10.69 -1.43
CA THR A 189 7.12 -11.34 -1.91
C THR A 189 5.98 -11.32 -0.90
N ILE A 190 6.20 -10.82 0.31
CA ILE A 190 5.15 -10.66 1.32
C ILE A 190 4.50 -9.28 1.11
N PHE A 191 3.17 -9.18 1.18
CA PHE A 191 2.40 -7.98 0.80
C PHE A 191 1.31 -7.57 1.80
N PRO A 192 1.59 -7.47 3.11
CA PRO A 192 0.64 -6.94 4.09
C PRO A 192 0.33 -5.46 3.84
N GLU A 193 -0.62 -4.92 4.60
CA GLU A 193 -0.97 -3.49 4.60
C GLU A 193 0.22 -2.60 5.04
N VAL A 194 1.05 -3.12 5.96
CA VAL A 194 2.37 -2.56 6.34
C VAL A 194 3.40 -3.66 6.36
N ARG A 195 4.49 -3.49 5.61
CA ARG A 195 5.53 -4.52 5.48
C ARG A 195 6.78 -4.17 6.25
N LEU A 196 7.28 -5.13 7.03
CA LEU A 196 8.58 -5.04 7.67
C LEU A 196 9.68 -5.67 6.80
N LYS A 197 10.72 -4.88 6.54
CA LYS A 197 12.04 -5.28 6.03
C LYS A 197 13.09 -4.69 6.99
N ARG A 198 14.20 -4.15 6.47
CA ARG A 198 15.10 -3.26 7.24
C ARG A 198 14.50 -1.86 7.51
N PHE A 199 13.28 -1.64 7.03
CA PHE A 199 12.45 -0.46 7.16
C PHE A 199 10.98 -0.91 7.12
N LEU A 200 10.06 -0.05 7.54
CA LEU A 200 8.62 -0.25 7.37
C LEU A 200 8.15 0.39 6.05
N GLU A 201 7.29 -0.30 5.32
CA GLU A 201 6.72 0.17 4.06
C GLU A 201 5.20 0.29 4.20
N MET A 202 4.67 1.49 3.99
CA MET A 202 3.23 1.78 4.05
C MET A 202 2.62 1.53 2.67
N ARG A 203 1.64 0.62 2.57
CA ARG A 203 1.25 0.02 1.28
C ARG A 203 -0.20 0.27 0.89
N GLY A 204 -1.02 0.87 1.74
CA GLY A 204 -2.46 0.96 1.55
C GLY A 204 -2.94 2.01 0.53
N ALA A 205 -2.10 2.96 0.10
CA ALA A 205 -2.53 4.10 -0.71
C ALA A 205 -2.53 3.82 -2.23
N ASP A 206 -3.59 4.27 -2.90
CA ASP A 206 -3.67 4.29 -4.35
C ASP A 206 -2.75 5.37 -4.91
N ALA A 207 -2.27 5.18 -6.14
CA ALA A 207 -1.56 6.25 -6.83
C ALA A 207 -2.54 7.38 -7.22
N GLY A 208 -2.02 8.59 -7.27
CA GLY A 208 -2.76 9.79 -7.64
C GLY A 208 -1.88 10.83 -8.34
N PRO A 209 -2.40 12.04 -8.57
CA PRO A 209 -1.61 13.16 -9.08
C PRO A 209 -0.39 13.48 -8.21
N TRP A 210 0.56 14.22 -8.79
CA TRP A 210 1.83 14.58 -8.14
C TRP A 210 1.69 15.10 -6.70
N ALA A 211 0.70 15.95 -6.43
CA ALA A 211 0.49 16.50 -5.09
C ALA A 211 0.19 15.41 -4.06
N GLU A 212 -0.62 14.41 -4.41
CA GLU A 212 -0.92 13.25 -3.56
C GLU A 212 0.31 12.35 -3.41
N LEU A 213 1.12 12.18 -4.46
CA LEU A 213 2.38 11.43 -4.37
C LEU A 213 3.33 12.03 -3.34
N CYS A 214 3.36 13.36 -3.22
CA CYS A 214 4.13 14.07 -2.19
C CYS A 214 3.44 14.06 -0.81
N ALA A 215 2.12 13.99 -0.77
CA ALA A 215 1.36 14.02 0.47
C ALA A 215 1.51 12.72 1.28
N LEU A 216 1.57 11.55 0.64
CA LEU A 216 1.70 10.27 1.36
C LEU A 216 2.95 10.20 2.27
N PRO A 217 4.17 10.46 1.76
CA PRO A 217 5.34 10.44 2.62
C PRO A 217 5.30 11.52 3.70
N ALA A 218 4.75 12.71 3.42
CA ALA A 218 4.60 13.76 4.43
C ALA A 218 3.65 13.33 5.56
N PHE A 219 2.52 12.71 5.23
CA PHE A 219 1.55 12.18 6.19
C PHE A 219 2.19 11.20 7.16
N TRP A 220 2.85 10.17 6.66
CA TRP A 220 3.46 9.14 7.51
C TRP A 220 4.72 9.63 8.23
N ALA A 221 5.55 10.49 7.60
CA ALA A 221 6.71 11.06 8.27
C ALA A 221 6.31 11.97 9.43
N GLY A 222 5.24 12.77 9.26
CA GLY A 222 4.66 13.59 10.31
C GLY A 222 4.16 12.78 11.50
N LEU A 223 3.54 11.63 11.23
CA LEU A 223 3.03 10.75 12.29
C LEU A 223 4.13 9.98 13.01
N LEU A 224 5.08 9.40 12.27
CA LEU A 224 5.96 8.35 12.80
C LEU A 224 7.35 8.86 13.20
N TYR A 225 7.80 10.01 12.68
CA TYR A 225 9.14 10.55 12.97
C TYR A 225 9.15 11.69 13.98
N ASP A 226 8.03 11.91 14.67
CA ASP A 226 7.94 12.77 15.83
C ASP A 226 7.34 11.95 16.99
N ALA A 227 8.02 11.94 18.14
CA ALA A 227 7.65 11.06 19.25
C ALA A 227 6.26 11.39 19.81
N GLN A 228 5.92 12.69 19.91
CA GLN A 228 4.61 13.13 20.43
C GLN A 228 3.47 12.75 19.48
N SER A 229 3.67 12.88 18.17
CA SER A 229 2.70 12.45 17.17
C SER A 229 2.51 10.93 17.19
N LEU A 230 3.60 10.16 17.33
CA LEU A 230 3.53 8.70 17.42
C LEU A 230 2.80 8.25 18.69
N ASP A 231 3.10 8.86 19.85
CA ASP A 231 2.41 8.56 21.11
C ASP A 231 0.91 8.86 21.00
N ALA A 232 0.54 10.03 20.48
CA ALA A 232 -0.86 10.40 20.30
C ALA A 232 -1.59 9.50 19.30
N ALA A 233 -0.90 9.07 18.22
CA ALA A 233 -1.45 8.13 17.25
C ALA A 233 -1.68 6.75 17.87
N LEU A 234 -0.76 6.27 18.71
CA LEU A 234 -0.93 5.03 19.45
C LEU A 234 -2.07 5.14 20.47
N ASP A 235 -2.18 6.26 21.18
CA ASP A 235 -3.26 6.51 22.13
C ASP A 235 -4.64 6.54 21.45
N LEU A 236 -4.71 7.05 20.21
CA LEU A 236 -5.95 7.09 19.43
C LEU A 236 -6.46 5.70 19.04
N VAL A 237 -5.55 4.74 18.83
CA VAL A 237 -5.88 3.40 18.32
C VAL A 237 -5.77 2.27 19.36
N LYS A 238 -5.38 2.59 20.60
CA LYS A 238 -5.05 1.59 21.63
C LYS A 238 -6.21 0.65 21.98
N ASP A 239 -7.44 1.16 21.92
CA ASP A 239 -8.64 0.42 22.30
C ASP A 239 -9.28 -0.29 21.10
N TRP A 240 -8.72 -0.15 19.89
CA TRP A 240 -9.26 -0.82 18.71
C TRP A 240 -8.95 -2.31 18.79
N THR A 241 -9.98 -3.12 18.63
CA THR A 241 -9.85 -4.58 18.58
C THR A 241 -9.32 -5.05 17.22
N ALA A 242 -8.87 -6.30 17.14
CA ALA A 242 -8.47 -6.90 15.86
C ALA A 242 -9.65 -6.96 14.87
N GLU A 243 -10.85 -7.26 15.38
CA GLU A 243 -12.09 -7.28 14.59
C GLU A 243 -12.40 -5.89 14.02
N GLU A 244 -12.41 -4.84 14.83
CA GLU A 244 -12.67 -3.48 14.36
C GLU A 244 -11.66 -3.02 13.31
N ARG A 245 -10.37 -3.30 13.51
CA ARG A 245 -9.31 -3.00 12.52
C ARG A 245 -9.56 -3.74 11.21
N GLN A 246 -10.01 -4.99 11.26
CA GLN A 246 -10.34 -5.77 10.08
C GLN A 246 -11.60 -5.25 9.39
N THR A 247 -12.67 -4.95 10.14
CA THR A 247 -13.92 -4.38 9.63
C THR A 247 -13.67 -3.08 8.88
N VAL A 248 -12.93 -2.14 9.47
CA VAL A 248 -12.65 -0.87 8.77
C VAL A 248 -11.80 -1.08 7.52
N ARG A 249 -10.85 -2.05 7.52
CA ARG A 249 -10.07 -2.43 6.33
C ARG A 249 -10.93 -3.04 5.22
N ASP A 250 -12.04 -3.70 5.58
CA ASP A 250 -12.97 -4.32 4.63
C ASP A 250 -14.02 -3.34 4.10
N GLU A 251 -14.40 -2.33 4.91
CA GLU A 251 -15.40 -1.33 4.55
C GLU A 251 -14.83 -0.15 3.75
N VAL A 252 -13.61 0.30 4.07
CA VAL A 252 -12.96 1.45 3.43
C VAL A 252 -12.91 1.37 1.90
N PRO A 253 -12.66 0.21 1.25
CA PRO A 253 -12.69 0.13 -0.21
C PRO A 253 -13.98 0.67 -0.84
N ARG A 254 -15.14 0.52 -0.20
CA ARG A 254 -16.44 1.01 -0.67
C ARG A 254 -16.84 2.35 -0.07
N LEU A 255 -16.59 2.54 1.22
CA LEU A 255 -17.13 3.66 1.98
C LEU A 255 -16.14 4.80 2.21
N ALA A 256 -14.84 4.53 2.06
CA ALA A 256 -13.72 5.44 2.35
C ALA A 256 -13.93 6.26 3.63
N LEU A 257 -14.09 7.59 3.49
CA LEU A 257 -14.24 8.53 4.61
C LEU A 257 -15.51 8.30 5.45
N THR A 258 -16.52 7.61 4.90
CA THR A 258 -17.79 7.32 5.58
C THR A 258 -17.81 5.99 6.33
N ALA A 259 -16.79 5.13 6.14
CA ALA A 259 -16.61 3.93 6.96
C ALA A 259 -16.50 4.29 8.45
N ARG A 260 -16.73 3.33 9.35
CA ARG A 260 -16.74 3.61 10.80
C ARG A 260 -15.83 2.67 11.57
N ILE A 261 -15.30 3.19 12.68
CA ILE A 261 -14.56 2.43 13.69
C ILE A 261 -14.72 3.11 15.05
N ALA A 262 -14.91 2.33 16.11
CA ALA A 262 -15.07 2.83 17.48
C ALA A 262 -16.12 3.97 17.59
N GLY A 263 -17.25 3.82 16.89
CA GLY A 263 -18.34 4.80 16.89
C GLY A 263 -18.09 6.09 16.10
N ARG A 264 -16.90 6.28 15.51
CA ARG A 264 -16.52 7.46 14.72
C ARG A 264 -16.42 7.12 13.25
N THR A 265 -16.62 8.11 12.38
CA THR A 265 -16.36 7.99 10.95
C THR A 265 -14.86 8.05 10.67
N VAL A 266 -14.41 7.41 9.59
CA VAL A 266 -13.02 7.50 9.13
C VAL A 266 -12.64 8.96 8.83
N ARG A 267 -13.57 9.81 8.38
CA ARG A 267 -13.33 11.26 8.22
C ARG A 267 -12.93 11.94 9.52
N GLU A 268 -13.65 11.67 10.61
CA GLU A 268 -13.35 12.26 11.92
C GLU A 268 -11.99 11.79 12.44
N ILE A 269 -11.68 10.49 12.31
CA ILE A 269 -10.38 9.94 12.67
C ILE A 269 -9.27 10.55 11.80
N ALA A 270 -9.49 10.63 10.49
CA ALA A 270 -8.54 11.22 9.55
C ALA A 270 -8.24 12.68 9.88
N GLY A 271 -9.22 13.44 10.38
CA GLY A 271 -9.03 14.79 10.89
C GLY A 271 -8.03 14.86 12.03
N ASP A 272 -8.21 14.04 13.06
CA ASP A 272 -7.29 13.97 14.20
C ASP A 272 -5.90 13.55 13.74
N VAL A 273 -5.82 12.48 12.94
CA VAL A 273 -4.56 11.91 12.46
C VAL A 273 -3.81 12.91 11.57
N LEU A 274 -4.50 13.63 10.67
CA LEU A 274 -3.86 14.65 9.85
C LEU A 274 -3.35 15.83 10.69
N ALA A 275 -4.07 16.22 11.73
CA ALA A 275 -3.60 17.22 12.68
C ALA A 275 -2.32 16.76 13.40
N LEU A 276 -2.25 15.50 13.84
CA LEU A 276 -1.05 14.91 14.43
C LEU A 276 0.12 14.88 13.43
N ALA A 277 -0.14 14.51 12.17
CA ALA A 277 0.88 14.52 11.11
C ALA A 277 1.44 15.93 10.89
N ARG A 278 0.55 16.93 10.80
CA ARG A 278 0.92 18.34 10.63
C ARG A 278 1.78 18.85 11.77
N GLN A 279 1.40 18.55 13.01
CA GLN A 279 2.15 18.93 14.20
C GLN A 279 3.55 18.29 14.22
N GLY A 280 3.66 17.01 13.85
CA GLY A 280 4.94 16.32 13.80
C GLY A 280 5.88 16.88 12.73
N LEU A 281 5.36 17.19 11.54
CA LEU A 281 6.13 17.88 10.50
C LEU A 281 6.60 19.27 10.96
N ALA A 282 5.73 20.05 11.61
CA ALA A 282 6.08 21.36 12.14
C ALA A 282 7.20 21.28 13.19
N ARG A 283 7.13 20.30 14.11
CA ARG A 283 8.18 20.06 15.13
C ARG A 283 9.51 19.62 14.52
N ARG A 284 9.47 18.77 13.49
CA ARG A 284 10.68 18.31 12.78
C ARG A 284 11.39 19.43 12.04
N ARG A 285 10.68 20.50 11.66
CA ARG A 285 11.21 21.76 11.12
C ARG A 285 12.24 21.56 10.01
N ARG A 286 11.98 20.64 9.08
CA ARG A 286 12.79 20.52 7.85
C ARG A 286 12.31 21.58 6.87
N LEU A 287 13.22 22.47 6.50
CA LEU A 287 12.92 23.63 5.67
C LEU A 287 13.53 23.45 4.28
N ASP A 288 12.82 23.92 3.26
CA ASP A 288 13.40 24.08 1.92
C ASP A 288 14.32 25.30 1.85
N SER A 289 14.92 25.54 0.68
CA SER A 289 15.78 26.70 0.42
C SER A 289 15.08 28.05 0.56
N GLN A 290 13.75 28.08 0.65
CA GLN A 290 12.94 29.29 0.82
C GLN A 290 12.40 29.43 2.26
N GLY A 291 12.85 28.58 3.20
CA GLY A 291 12.48 28.63 4.61
C GLY A 291 11.07 28.11 4.92
N ARG A 292 10.42 27.44 3.95
CA ARG A 292 9.08 26.87 4.13
C ARG A 292 9.22 25.43 4.66
N ASP A 293 8.34 25.01 5.58
CA ASP A 293 8.38 23.66 6.14
C ASP A 293 7.63 22.60 5.29
N GLU A 294 7.67 21.35 5.75
CA GLU A 294 7.04 20.20 5.08
C GLU A 294 5.51 20.16 5.22
N THR A 295 4.90 20.93 6.13
CA THR A 295 3.45 20.84 6.42
C THR A 295 2.59 21.11 5.20
N ARG A 296 3.07 21.94 4.26
CA ARG A 296 2.39 22.26 3.01
C ARG A 296 2.05 21.04 2.16
N PHE A 297 2.82 19.96 2.27
CA PHE A 297 2.59 18.74 1.49
C PHE A 297 1.31 18.02 1.93
N LEU A 298 0.74 18.37 3.07
CA LEU A 298 -0.54 17.84 3.56
C LEU A 298 -1.76 18.55 2.95
N ALA A 299 -1.58 19.67 2.25
CA ALA A 299 -2.69 20.46 1.69
C ALA A 299 -3.70 19.65 0.86
N PRO A 300 -3.31 18.69 0.01
CA PRO A 300 -4.29 17.85 -0.71
C PRO A 300 -5.19 17.05 0.23
N LEU A 301 -4.65 16.56 1.35
CA LEU A 301 -5.41 15.79 2.34
C LEU A 301 -6.32 16.69 3.17
N GLU A 302 -5.88 17.92 3.45
CA GLU A 302 -6.72 18.94 4.10
C GLU A 302 -7.94 19.28 3.23
N GLU A 303 -7.78 19.38 1.91
CA GLU A 303 -8.88 19.61 0.95
C GLU A 303 -9.86 18.42 0.89
N ILE A 304 -9.34 17.19 0.86
CA ILE A 304 -10.15 15.96 0.92
C ILE A 304 -11.00 15.93 2.19
N LEU A 305 -10.42 16.26 3.35
CA LEU A 305 -11.16 16.29 4.61
C LEU A 305 -12.16 17.43 4.68
N ALA A 306 -11.85 18.61 4.13
CA ALA A 306 -12.75 19.75 4.11
C ALA A 306 -13.98 19.48 3.22
N SER A 307 -13.75 18.94 2.01
CA SER A 307 -14.82 18.58 1.08
C SER A 307 -15.59 17.32 1.51
N GLY A 308 -14.94 16.43 2.25
CA GLY A 308 -15.49 15.10 2.58
C GLY A 308 -15.56 14.16 1.38
N ARG A 309 -14.86 14.49 0.29
CA ARG A 309 -14.85 13.75 -0.96
C ARG A 309 -13.46 13.23 -1.27
N THR A 310 -13.37 11.95 -1.59
CA THR A 310 -12.15 11.29 -2.06
C THR A 310 -11.86 11.63 -3.52
N PRO A 311 -10.61 11.42 -4.00
CA PRO A 311 -10.27 11.56 -5.40
C PRO A 311 -11.13 10.71 -6.35
N ALA A 312 -11.63 9.55 -5.86
CA ALA A 312 -12.52 8.64 -6.57
C ALA A 312 -13.98 9.12 -6.72
N GLU A 313 -14.43 10.12 -5.95
CA GLU A 313 -15.83 10.54 -5.98
C GLU A 313 -16.15 11.45 -7.17
N ASP A 314 -17.11 11.01 -7.98
CA ASP A 314 -16.94 11.03 -9.42
C ASP A 314 -17.62 12.20 -10.16
N LYS A 315 -17.06 12.54 -11.34
CA LYS A 315 -17.63 13.40 -12.39
C LYS A 315 -18.28 12.59 -13.53
N TYR A 316 -18.17 11.26 -13.52
CA TYR A 316 -18.65 10.33 -14.56
C TYR A 316 -20.09 10.57 -14.99
N ALA A 317 -21.04 10.58 -14.06
CA ALA A 317 -22.46 10.82 -14.36
C ALA A 317 -22.78 12.29 -14.68
N GLY A 318 -21.81 13.19 -14.51
CA GLY A 318 -21.94 14.62 -14.77
C GLY A 318 -21.13 15.04 -16.02
N PRO A 319 -20.14 15.95 -15.89
CA PRO A 319 -19.42 16.53 -17.04
C PRO A 319 -18.76 15.51 -17.98
N TRP A 320 -18.47 14.30 -17.51
CA TRP A 320 -17.82 13.27 -18.31
C TRP A 320 -18.78 12.45 -19.17
N GLY A 321 -20.10 12.64 -19.04
CA GLY A 321 -21.10 12.03 -19.92
C GLY A 321 -21.02 10.50 -19.96
N GLN A 322 -20.79 9.86 -18.81
CA GLN A 322 -20.63 8.41 -18.66
C GLN A 322 -19.44 7.81 -19.43
N SER A 323 -18.37 8.59 -19.61
CA SER A 323 -17.10 8.15 -20.18
C SER A 323 -15.96 8.29 -19.18
N VAL A 324 -15.04 7.32 -19.15
CA VAL A 324 -13.78 7.45 -18.40
C VAL A 324 -12.70 8.20 -19.19
N ALA A 325 -12.88 8.41 -20.50
CA ALA A 325 -11.86 9.04 -21.35
C ALA A 325 -11.33 10.39 -20.83
N PRO A 326 -12.15 11.29 -20.25
CA PRO A 326 -11.65 12.56 -19.71
C PRO A 326 -10.57 12.41 -18.62
N ILE A 327 -10.53 11.29 -17.89
CA ILE A 327 -9.53 11.05 -16.83
C ILE A 327 -8.09 11.07 -17.36
N PHE A 328 -7.89 10.65 -18.61
CA PHE A 328 -6.58 10.62 -19.27
C PHE A 328 -6.05 12.01 -19.64
N HIS A 329 -6.89 13.05 -19.51
CA HIS A 329 -6.48 14.44 -19.71
C HIS A 329 -6.47 15.21 -18.38
N GLU A 330 -7.48 15.00 -17.51
CA GLU A 330 -7.61 15.73 -16.24
C GLU A 330 -6.63 15.26 -15.16
N ARG A 331 -6.22 13.98 -15.19
CA ARG A 331 -5.40 13.36 -14.13
C ARG A 331 -4.06 12.83 -14.64
N ALA A 332 -3.79 12.99 -15.93
CA ALA A 332 -2.49 12.63 -16.48
C ALA A 332 -1.42 13.69 -16.17
N TYR A 333 -0.19 13.23 -16.02
CA TYR A 333 0.97 14.08 -15.90
C TYR A 333 2.15 13.52 -16.68
#